data_AF-A0A3B8NYT2-F1
#
_entry.id   AF-A0A3B8NYT2-F1
#
_cell.length_a   1.000
_cell.length_b   1.000
_cell.length_c   1.000
_cell.angle_alpha   90.00
_cell.angle_beta   90.00
_cell.angle_gamma   90.00
#
_symmetry.space_group_name_H-M   'P 1'
#
loop_
_entity.id
_entity.type
_entity.pdbx_description
1 polymer ?
#
loop_
_entity_poly.entity_id
_entity_poly.type
_entity_poly.pdbx_seq_one_letter_code
_entity_poly.pdbx_strand_id
1 'polypeptide(L)'
;MKKKWLSLVSVVLVLATVLALSVPAFAATPTVTVKGNYPAVPRGSQITFSVTVDSASDVTAIMMDLSETVDFDVFEFVSYEWKTAEQPKIKADLDDKNTIAGAWETPIAVSGTAPVFEMTLKAKADAKLGKSDVSVNVTLRCKDAAGKETRISCDTTATASPLILEPSVGISISGNVKSFVDSTGDSDVTVNLLKNDVRVRYTTLVPGVTTYNFTDVAAGTYTLEISKRSHVTRTYTVTVGTSDVKQDVEIRLKGDINGDGRVNTSDVNRANLQAKGKTTLNAYEFACADVTGDGRVNTSDVNRINLHAKGKSLMW
;
A
#
# COMPACT_ATOMS: atom_id res chain seq x y z
N MET A 1 56.33 66.96 -66.88
CA MET A 1 55.71 67.68 -65.74
C MET A 1 55.49 66.68 -64.60
N LYS A 2 56.00 67.00 -63.39
CA LYS A 2 55.57 66.60 -62.03
C LYS A 2 55.20 65.11 -61.80
N LYS A 3 56.05 64.26 -61.18
CA LYS A 3 56.46 64.13 -59.74
C LYS A 3 55.76 62.94 -59.01
N LYS A 4 56.61 61.98 -58.55
CA LYS A 4 56.63 61.28 -57.23
C LYS A 4 55.46 60.34 -56.86
N TRP A 5 55.56 59.27 -56.05
CA TRP A 5 56.59 58.40 -55.43
C TRP A 5 55.80 57.25 -54.73
N LEU A 6 56.48 56.18 -54.30
CA LEU A 6 56.09 55.05 -53.43
C LEU A 6 54.80 55.16 -52.56
N SER A 7 54.08 54.04 -52.33
CA SER A 7 54.21 53.24 -51.09
C SER A 7 53.16 52.14 -50.87
N LEU A 8 53.66 50.99 -50.36
CA LEU A 8 53.14 50.16 -49.28
C LEU A 8 51.81 49.37 -49.39
N VAL A 9 51.99 48.06 -49.26
CA VAL A 9 51.17 47.03 -48.59
C VAL A 9 50.25 47.60 -47.51
N SER A 10 48.96 47.27 -47.58
CA SER A 10 48.10 47.14 -46.39
C SER A 10 46.98 46.15 -46.69
N VAL A 11 47.07 45.03 -45.96
CA VAL A 11 46.04 44.02 -45.76
C VAL A 11 44.76 44.71 -45.29
N VAL A 12 43.65 44.53 -46.01
CA VAL A 12 42.32 44.74 -45.44
C VAL A 12 41.51 43.48 -45.69
N LEU A 13 41.49 42.67 -44.64
CA LEU A 13 40.55 41.61 -44.34
C LEU A 13 39.13 42.18 -44.45
N VAL A 14 38.40 41.87 -45.53
CA VAL A 14 36.95 42.09 -45.55
C VAL A 14 36.35 40.99 -44.69
N LEU A 15 36.23 41.32 -43.40
CA LEU A 15 35.53 40.54 -42.40
C LEU A 15 34.08 40.38 -42.87
N ALA A 16 33.72 39.18 -43.31
CA ALA A 16 32.33 38.81 -43.53
C ALA A 16 31.61 38.90 -42.18
N THR A 17 30.90 40.00 -41.94
CA THR A 17 29.85 40.03 -40.94
C THR A 17 28.73 39.14 -41.45
N VAL A 18 28.88 37.83 -41.26
CA VAL A 18 27.74 36.96 -41.04
C VAL A 18 27.14 37.47 -39.75
N LEU A 19 26.08 38.28 -39.86
CA LEU A 19 25.19 38.53 -38.75
C LEU A 19 24.57 37.17 -38.44
N ALA A 20 25.25 36.38 -37.62
CA ALA A 20 24.64 35.24 -36.98
C ALA A 20 23.54 35.84 -36.11
N LEU A 21 22.33 35.90 -36.65
CA LEU A 21 21.12 35.96 -35.86
C LEU A 21 21.19 34.73 -34.96
N SER A 22 21.78 34.91 -33.79
CA SER A 22 21.72 33.96 -32.70
C SER A 22 20.25 33.74 -32.44
N VAL A 23 19.75 32.58 -32.88
CA VAL A 23 18.45 32.08 -32.45
C VAL A 23 18.45 32.20 -30.93
N PRO A 24 17.45 32.81 -30.29
CA PRO A 24 17.45 32.92 -28.84
C PRO A 24 17.46 31.50 -28.28
N ALA A 25 18.62 31.07 -27.81
CA ALA A 25 18.76 29.84 -27.08
C ALA A 25 17.90 29.98 -25.82
N PHE A 26 17.11 28.96 -25.51
CA PHE A 26 16.38 28.87 -24.25
C PHE A 26 17.36 29.17 -23.09
N ALA A 27 16.95 30.02 -22.14
CA ALA A 27 17.80 30.40 -21.01
C ALA A 27 18.18 29.19 -20.13
N ALA A 28 17.36 28.13 -20.16
CA ALA A 28 17.63 26.80 -19.61
C ALA A 28 16.94 25.73 -20.46
N THR A 29 17.57 24.57 -20.64
CA THR A 29 16.94 23.44 -21.35
C THR A 29 15.85 22.84 -20.44
N PRO A 30 14.62 22.63 -20.92
CA PRO A 30 13.58 22.00 -20.11
C PRO A 30 14.01 20.60 -19.70
N THR A 31 13.76 20.25 -18.43
CA THR A 31 14.04 18.92 -17.90
C THR A 31 12.73 18.18 -17.67
N VAL A 32 12.77 16.87 -17.89
CA VAL A 32 11.64 15.98 -17.63
C VAL A 32 12.10 14.94 -16.63
N THR A 33 11.32 14.75 -15.58
CA THR A 33 11.52 13.70 -14.60
C THR A 33 10.27 12.85 -14.53
N VAL A 34 10.42 11.54 -14.75
CA VAL A 34 9.35 10.57 -14.52
C VAL A 34 9.60 9.90 -13.17
N LYS A 35 8.56 9.80 -12.34
CA LYS A 35 8.61 9.09 -11.07
C LYS A 35 7.68 7.88 -11.12
N GLY A 36 8.25 6.73 -10.79
CA GLY A 36 7.57 5.45 -10.62
C GLY A 36 8.59 4.43 -10.15
N ASN A 37 8.68 4.17 -8.85
CA ASN A 37 9.60 3.17 -8.29
C ASN A 37 8.80 1.98 -7.76
N TYR A 38 8.81 0.91 -8.54
CA TYR A 38 8.05 -0.30 -8.25
C TYR A 38 8.99 -1.51 -8.26
N PRO A 39 9.67 -1.83 -7.14
CA PRO A 39 10.60 -2.96 -7.11
C PRO A 39 9.88 -4.30 -7.26
N ALA A 40 8.59 -4.38 -6.88
CA ALA A 40 7.76 -5.56 -7.04
C ALA A 40 6.30 -5.17 -7.37
N VAL A 41 5.70 -5.87 -8.33
CA VAL A 41 4.32 -5.65 -8.78
C VAL A 41 3.59 -6.98 -8.86
N PRO A 42 2.64 -7.27 -7.97
CA PRO A 42 1.81 -8.46 -8.08
C PRO A 42 0.93 -8.41 -9.33
N ARG A 43 0.71 -9.56 -10.00
CA ARG A 43 -0.31 -9.70 -11.05
C ARG A 43 -1.65 -9.13 -10.58
N GLY A 44 -2.37 -8.49 -11.49
CA GLY A 44 -3.65 -7.83 -11.21
C GLY A 44 -3.56 -6.48 -10.49
N SER A 45 -2.38 -6.09 -9.97
CA SER A 45 -2.20 -4.81 -9.26
C SER A 45 -1.93 -3.65 -10.23
N GLN A 46 -2.27 -2.44 -9.80
CA GLN A 46 -2.03 -1.20 -10.55
C GLN A 46 -0.74 -0.51 -10.11
N ILE A 47 -0.09 0.16 -11.06
CA ILE A 47 1.06 1.04 -10.85
C ILE A 47 0.80 2.39 -11.52
N THR A 48 1.33 3.47 -10.95
CA THR A 48 1.11 4.84 -11.45
C THR A 48 2.44 5.52 -11.76
N PHE A 49 2.61 5.90 -13.02
CA PHE A 49 3.72 6.75 -13.44
C PHE A 49 3.29 8.20 -13.39
N SER A 50 4.17 9.06 -12.90
CA SER A 50 3.97 10.51 -12.91
C SER A 50 5.09 11.18 -13.68
N VAL A 51 4.74 12.14 -14.54
CA VAL A 51 5.70 12.92 -15.32
C VAL A 51 5.67 14.35 -14.80
N THR A 52 6.84 14.83 -14.41
CA THR A 52 7.08 16.22 -14.00
C THR A 52 7.94 16.90 -15.06
N VAL A 53 7.61 18.14 -15.39
CA VAL A 53 8.36 18.94 -16.36
C VAL A 53 8.81 20.21 -15.66
N ASP A 54 10.10 20.51 -15.74
CA ASP A 54 10.68 21.76 -15.30
C ASP A 54 11.15 22.54 -16.52
N SER A 55 10.44 23.61 -16.87
CA SER A 55 10.73 24.41 -18.05
C SER A 55 10.72 25.89 -17.69
N ALA A 56 11.75 26.62 -18.13
CA ALA A 56 11.80 28.08 -18.06
C ALA A 56 11.00 28.76 -19.19
N SER A 57 10.27 28.00 -20.01
CA SER A 57 9.50 28.48 -21.17
C SER A 57 8.17 27.75 -21.29
N ASP A 58 7.19 28.41 -21.93
CA ASP A 58 5.86 27.86 -22.07
C ASP A 58 5.83 26.64 -23.00
N VAL A 59 5.15 25.59 -22.55
CA VAL A 59 5.00 24.32 -23.26
C VAL A 59 3.74 24.36 -24.11
N THR A 60 3.85 23.95 -25.38
CA THR A 60 2.72 23.93 -26.32
C THR A 60 2.21 22.53 -26.62
N ALA A 61 3.07 21.52 -26.50
CA ALA A 61 2.66 20.13 -26.62
C ALA A 61 3.55 19.20 -25.80
N ILE A 62 2.95 18.12 -25.31
CA ILE A 62 3.61 17.01 -24.63
C ILE A 62 3.20 15.74 -25.36
N MET A 63 4.17 14.95 -25.78
CA MET A 63 3.96 13.65 -26.42
C MET A 63 4.67 12.58 -25.61
N MET A 64 4.01 11.46 -25.39
CA MET A 64 4.53 10.30 -24.68
C MET A 64 4.42 9.07 -25.55
N ASP A 65 5.55 8.45 -25.85
CA ASP A 65 5.63 7.22 -26.62
C ASP A 65 5.89 6.04 -25.68
N LEU A 66 5.02 5.04 -25.75
CA LEU A 66 5.06 3.82 -24.95
C LEU A 66 5.43 2.57 -25.78
N SER A 67 5.60 2.71 -27.10
CA SER A 67 5.60 1.61 -28.06
C SER A 67 6.78 0.65 -27.95
N GLU A 68 7.97 1.15 -27.62
CA GLU A 68 9.18 0.34 -27.47
C GLU A 68 9.51 0.04 -26.00
N THR A 69 8.67 0.50 -25.07
CA THR A 69 9.11 0.76 -23.70
C THR A 69 8.22 0.18 -22.61
N VAL A 70 6.94 -0.07 -22.87
CA VAL A 70 6.05 -0.81 -21.96
C VAL A 70 5.83 -2.21 -22.51
N ASP A 71 6.14 -3.23 -21.70
CA ASP A 71 5.77 -4.62 -22.03
C ASP A 71 4.24 -4.79 -21.91
N PHE A 72 3.53 -4.54 -23.02
CA PHE A 72 2.08 -4.70 -23.10
C PHE A 72 1.63 -6.16 -23.11
N ASP A 73 2.53 -7.15 -23.16
CA ASP A 73 2.18 -8.54 -22.86
C ASP A 73 2.03 -8.74 -21.34
N VAL A 74 2.73 -7.93 -20.53
CA VAL A 74 2.71 -7.96 -19.06
C VAL A 74 1.73 -6.95 -18.46
N PHE A 75 1.62 -5.76 -19.03
CA PHE A 75 0.79 -4.68 -18.52
C PHE A 75 -0.39 -4.35 -19.45
N GLU A 76 -1.52 -3.98 -18.87
CA GLU A 76 -2.66 -3.38 -19.56
C GLU A 76 -2.81 -1.91 -19.15
N PHE A 77 -3.13 -1.06 -20.11
CA PHE A 77 -3.43 0.35 -19.86
C PHE A 77 -4.76 0.48 -19.09
N VAL A 78 -4.79 1.29 -18.03
CA VAL A 78 -6.01 1.54 -17.24
C VAL A 78 -6.54 2.94 -17.47
N SER A 79 -5.72 3.95 -17.22
CA SER A 79 -6.13 5.35 -17.30
C SER A 79 -4.93 6.29 -17.41
N TYR A 80 -5.19 7.53 -17.82
CA TYR A 80 -4.23 8.62 -17.70
C TYR A 80 -4.96 9.90 -17.26
N GLU A 81 -4.22 10.87 -16.74
CA GLU A 81 -4.73 12.18 -16.36
C GLU A 81 -3.71 13.28 -16.65
N TRP A 82 -4.16 14.38 -17.26
CA TRP A 82 -3.36 15.60 -17.40
C TRP A 82 -3.52 16.45 -16.14
N LYS A 83 -2.43 16.73 -15.45
CA LYS A 83 -2.36 17.49 -14.18
C LYS A 83 -1.97 18.95 -14.42
N THR A 84 -2.36 19.50 -15.56
CA THR A 84 -2.10 20.89 -15.96
C THR A 84 -3.28 21.79 -15.60
N ALA A 85 -3.03 23.08 -15.36
CA ALA A 85 -4.07 24.05 -15.03
C ALA A 85 -5.13 24.18 -16.14
N GLU A 86 -4.68 24.08 -17.40
CA GLU A 86 -5.55 23.98 -18.58
C GLU A 86 -5.43 22.58 -19.18
N GLN A 87 -6.55 21.96 -19.55
CA GLN A 87 -6.55 20.66 -20.23
C GLN A 87 -6.17 20.83 -21.72
N PRO A 88 -5.42 19.88 -22.31
CA PRO A 88 -5.08 19.95 -23.72
C PRO A 88 -6.35 19.88 -24.58
N LYS A 89 -6.38 20.69 -25.64
CA LYS A 89 -7.50 20.83 -26.58
C LYS A 89 -7.48 19.73 -27.62
N ILE A 90 -6.29 19.29 -28.00
CA ILE A 90 -6.08 18.17 -28.91
C ILE A 90 -5.46 17.05 -28.09
N LYS A 91 -6.15 15.91 -28.07
CA LYS A 91 -5.69 14.68 -27.42
C LYS A 91 -5.57 13.60 -28.49
N ALA A 92 -4.42 12.94 -28.54
CA ALA A 92 -4.31 11.63 -29.15
C ALA A 92 -4.14 10.64 -28.00
N ASP A 93 -5.08 9.73 -27.87
CA ASP A 93 -5.02 8.66 -26.89
C ASP A 93 -4.30 7.46 -27.51
N LEU A 94 -4.14 6.40 -26.71
CA LEU A 94 -3.43 5.17 -27.10
C LEU A 94 -3.92 4.66 -28.47
N ASP A 95 -3.11 4.89 -29.51
CA ASP A 95 -3.34 4.47 -30.89
C ASP A 95 -2.57 3.18 -31.21
N ASP A 96 -2.60 2.71 -32.47
CA ASP A 96 -1.83 1.53 -32.92
C ASP A 96 -0.30 1.66 -32.68
N LYS A 97 0.17 2.86 -32.31
CA LYS A 97 1.56 3.19 -32.00
C LYS A 97 1.77 3.44 -30.51
N ASN A 98 0.83 3.07 -29.63
CA ASN A 98 0.94 3.20 -28.17
C ASN A 98 1.39 4.61 -27.72
N THR A 99 0.92 5.66 -28.37
CA THR A 99 1.29 7.05 -28.05
C THR A 99 0.17 7.77 -27.32
N ILE A 100 0.51 8.60 -26.32
CA ILE A 100 -0.41 9.56 -25.69
C ILE A 100 0.13 10.97 -25.93
N ALA A 101 -0.67 11.86 -26.51
CA ALA A 101 -0.26 13.23 -26.79
C ALA A 101 -1.32 14.25 -26.38
N GLY A 102 -0.86 15.36 -25.80
CA GLY A 102 -1.65 16.53 -25.48
C GLY A 102 -1.05 17.77 -26.13
N ALA A 103 -1.87 18.57 -26.81
CA ALA A 103 -1.48 19.87 -27.33
C ALA A 103 -2.46 20.96 -26.89
N TRP A 104 -1.92 22.16 -26.63
CA TRP A 104 -2.67 23.31 -26.16
C TRP A 104 -2.68 24.42 -27.22
N GLU A 105 -3.83 25.06 -27.39
CA GLU A 105 -3.97 26.24 -28.24
C GLU A 105 -3.21 27.44 -27.65
N THR A 106 -3.27 27.55 -26.32
CA THR A 106 -2.54 28.51 -25.49
C THR A 106 -1.36 27.82 -24.80
N PRO A 107 -0.12 28.31 -24.95
CA PRO A 107 1.03 27.74 -24.24
C PRO A 107 0.80 27.74 -22.72
N ILE A 108 1.21 26.66 -22.06
CA ILE A 108 1.07 26.51 -20.59
C ILE A 108 2.41 26.67 -19.89
N ALA A 109 2.41 27.36 -18.76
CA ALA A 109 3.55 27.39 -17.86
C ALA A 109 3.60 26.09 -17.04
N VAL A 110 4.76 25.43 -17.02
CA VAL A 110 5.01 24.24 -16.20
C VAL A 110 6.24 24.49 -15.31
N SER A 111 6.17 24.15 -14.03
CA SER A 111 7.27 24.36 -13.09
C SER A 111 7.49 23.13 -12.20
N GLY A 112 8.76 22.74 -12.06
CA GLY A 112 9.25 21.38 -11.82
C GLY A 112 9.02 20.71 -10.47
N THR A 113 7.87 20.89 -9.83
CA THR A 113 7.56 20.14 -8.59
C THR A 113 6.30 19.29 -8.66
N ALA A 114 5.28 19.76 -9.39
CA ALA A 114 4.03 19.03 -9.57
C ALA A 114 4.07 18.18 -10.85
N PRO A 115 3.45 16.98 -10.85
CA PRO A 115 3.28 16.23 -12.08
C PRO A 115 2.38 17.01 -13.04
N VAL A 116 2.71 16.97 -14.32
CA VAL A 116 1.87 17.48 -15.41
C VAL A 116 1.03 16.37 -16.04
N PHE A 117 1.37 15.12 -15.76
CA PHE A 117 0.68 13.94 -16.27
C PHE A 117 0.87 12.75 -15.32
N GLU A 118 -0.18 11.93 -15.20
CA GLU A 118 -0.14 10.64 -14.52
C GLU A 118 -0.76 9.56 -15.41
N MET A 119 -0.20 8.36 -15.37
CA MET A 119 -0.72 7.19 -16.08
C MET A 119 -0.76 5.99 -15.14
N THR A 120 -1.86 5.26 -15.19
CA THR A 120 -2.04 4.01 -14.47
C THR A 120 -2.00 2.82 -15.42
N LEU A 121 -1.12 1.87 -15.12
CA LEU A 121 -1.06 0.56 -15.76
C LEU A 121 -1.46 -0.50 -14.75
N LYS A 122 -1.94 -1.65 -15.22
CA LYS A 122 -2.22 -2.82 -14.40
C LYS A 122 -1.41 -4.01 -14.91
N ALA A 123 -0.74 -4.72 -14.01
CA ALA A 123 -0.15 -6.00 -14.39
C ALA A 123 -1.28 -6.98 -14.72
N LYS A 124 -1.25 -7.61 -15.89
CA LYS A 124 -2.29 -8.57 -16.29
C LYS A 124 -2.32 -9.75 -15.32
N ALA A 125 -3.49 -10.38 -15.19
CA ALA A 125 -3.66 -11.54 -14.31
C ALA A 125 -2.83 -12.76 -14.77
N ASP A 126 -2.53 -12.85 -16.06
CA ASP A 126 -1.77 -13.91 -16.72
C ASP A 126 -0.34 -13.50 -17.11
N ALA A 127 0.09 -12.30 -16.73
CA ALA A 127 1.42 -11.75 -17.07
C ALA A 127 2.55 -12.71 -16.66
N LYS A 128 3.59 -12.90 -17.48
CA LYS A 128 4.71 -13.78 -17.10
C LYS A 128 5.40 -13.30 -15.81
N LEU A 129 5.75 -14.23 -14.93
CA LEU A 129 6.53 -13.90 -13.72
C LEU A 129 7.98 -13.56 -14.10
N GLY A 130 8.61 -12.67 -13.32
CA GLY A 130 10.00 -12.27 -13.54
C GLY A 130 10.14 -10.76 -13.69
N LYS A 131 11.34 -10.32 -14.10
CA LYS A 131 11.58 -8.89 -14.36
C LYS A 131 10.93 -8.49 -15.68
N SER A 132 10.24 -7.36 -15.67
CA SER A 132 9.72 -6.71 -16.87
C SER A 132 10.13 -5.25 -16.85
N ASP A 133 10.46 -4.71 -18.01
CA ASP A 133 10.83 -3.30 -18.13
C ASP A 133 9.60 -2.46 -18.43
N VAL A 134 9.52 -1.32 -17.75
CA VAL A 134 8.55 -0.26 -18.01
C VAL A 134 9.31 1.04 -18.16
N SER A 135 9.31 1.58 -19.37
CA SER A 135 9.87 2.88 -19.67
C SER A 135 8.85 3.76 -20.39
N VAL A 136 9.03 5.08 -20.29
CA VAL A 136 8.22 6.08 -21.01
C VAL A 136 9.17 7.08 -21.65
N ASN A 137 9.01 7.30 -22.95
CA ASN A 137 9.75 8.33 -23.68
C ASN A 137 8.87 9.58 -23.81
N VAL A 138 9.34 10.72 -23.29
CA VAL A 138 8.57 11.97 -23.28
C VAL A 138 9.21 13.00 -24.20
N THR A 139 8.50 13.46 -25.23
CA THR A 139 8.92 14.56 -26.11
C THR A 139 8.14 15.84 -25.77
N LEU A 140 8.84 16.96 -25.67
CA LEU A 140 8.23 18.28 -25.45
C LEU A 140 8.30 19.15 -26.72
N ARG A 141 7.29 20.00 -26.90
CA ARG A 141 7.35 21.16 -27.79
C ARG A 141 7.14 22.42 -26.97
N CYS A 142 8.07 23.35 -27.11
CA CYS A 142 8.04 24.64 -26.41
C CYS A 142 8.12 25.77 -27.44
N LYS A 143 7.55 26.92 -27.11
CA LYS A 143 7.81 28.17 -27.84
C LYS A 143 8.97 28.89 -27.18
N ASP A 144 9.90 29.38 -28.00
CA ASP A 144 10.93 30.30 -27.52
C ASP A 144 10.34 31.69 -27.22
N ALA A 145 11.16 32.58 -26.66
CA ALA A 145 10.75 33.96 -26.36
C ALA A 145 10.36 34.79 -27.61
N ALA A 146 10.67 34.30 -28.81
CA ALA A 146 10.27 34.90 -30.09
C ALA A 146 8.98 34.29 -30.66
N GLY A 147 8.34 33.36 -29.95
CA GLY A 147 7.10 32.70 -30.36
C GLY A 147 7.29 31.59 -31.40
N LYS A 148 8.53 31.21 -31.72
CA LYS A 148 8.83 30.14 -32.67
C LYS A 148 8.76 28.79 -31.96
N GLU A 149 7.94 27.88 -32.50
CA GLU A 149 7.89 26.50 -32.00
C GLU A 149 9.18 25.77 -32.33
N THR A 150 9.85 25.28 -31.29
CA THR A 150 11.03 24.44 -31.43
C THR A 150 10.73 23.10 -30.78
N ARG A 151 10.96 22.01 -31.53
CA ARG A 151 10.92 20.66 -30.97
C ARG A 151 12.19 20.48 -30.14
N ILE A 152 12.03 20.41 -28.82
CA ILE A 152 13.12 20.04 -27.94
C ILE A 152 12.93 18.55 -27.66
N SER A 153 13.74 17.71 -28.33
CA SER A 153 13.79 16.29 -27.99
C SER A 153 14.54 16.17 -26.67
N CYS A 154 13.81 16.19 -25.55
CA CYS A 154 14.32 15.70 -24.29
C CYS A 154 14.17 14.18 -24.34
N ASP A 155 15.17 13.47 -24.86
CA ASP A 155 15.16 12.01 -24.85
C ASP A 155 15.44 11.53 -23.42
N THR A 156 14.47 11.73 -22.53
CA THR A 156 14.52 11.26 -21.16
C THR A 156 13.69 10.00 -21.08
N THR A 157 14.38 8.86 -21.21
CA THR A 157 13.83 7.56 -20.86
C THR A 157 13.94 7.42 -19.34
N ALA A 158 12.81 7.22 -18.68
CA ALA A 158 12.80 6.73 -17.31
C ALA A 158 12.45 5.26 -17.30
N THR A 159 13.32 4.43 -16.71
CA THR A 159 13.17 2.98 -16.70
C THR A 159 12.90 2.48 -15.29
N ALA A 160 11.86 1.68 -15.14
CA ALA A 160 11.62 0.84 -13.98
C ALA A 160 11.63 -0.63 -14.43
N SER A 161 12.27 -1.51 -13.66
CA SER A 161 12.27 -2.96 -13.92
C SER A 161 11.58 -3.72 -12.79
N PRO A 162 10.25 -3.59 -12.63
CA PRO A 162 9.51 -4.30 -11.59
C PRO A 162 9.68 -5.81 -11.67
N LEU A 163 9.81 -6.45 -10.51
CA LEU A 163 9.64 -7.90 -10.37
C LEU A 163 8.14 -8.23 -10.35
N ILE A 164 7.65 -8.90 -11.39
CA ILE A 164 6.28 -9.40 -11.46
C ILE A 164 6.15 -10.62 -10.55
N LEU A 165 5.26 -10.49 -9.57
CA LEU A 165 4.97 -11.51 -8.58
C LEU A 165 3.58 -12.10 -8.80
N GLU A 166 3.33 -13.25 -8.20
CA GLU A 166 1.97 -13.76 -8.07
C GLU A 166 1.06 -12.73 -7.38
N PRO A 167 -0.24 -12.68 -7.72
CA PRO A 167 -1.15 -11.71 -7.13
C PRO A 167 -1.12 -11.83 -5.60
N SER A 168 -1.05 -10.70 -4.89
CA SER A 168 -1.33 -10.71 -3.46
C SER A 168 -2.83 -10.91 -3.31
N VAL A 169 -3.28 -12.17 -3.30
CA VAL A 169 -4.61 -12.49 -2.82
C VAL A 169 -4.70 -11.88 -1.44
N GLY A 170 -5.72 -11.06 -1.19
CA GLY A 170 -6.01 -10.61 0.15
C GLY A 170 -6.29 -11.83 1.02
N ILE A 171 -5.29 -12.31 1.75
CA ILE A 171 -5.40 -13.58 2.45
C ILE A 171 -6.44 -13.42 3.55
N SER A 172 -7.37 -14.36 3.60
CA SER A 172 -8.36 -14.37 4.65
C SER A 172 -7.84 -15.05 5.92
N ILE A 173 -8.16 -14.49 7.07
CA ILE A 173 -8.08 -15.19 8.36
C ILE A 173 -9.51 -15.45 8.79
N SER A 174 -9.89 -16.72 8.90
CA SER A 174 -11.25 -17.11 9.28
C SER A 174 -11.25 -18.26 10.29
N GLY A 175 -12.37 -18.44 10.97
CA GLY A 175 -12.52 -19.56 11.89
C GLY A 175 -13.83 -19.51 12.66
N ASN A 176 -14.01 -20.50 13.52
CA ASN A 176 -15.10 -20.58 14.46
C ASN A 176 -14.62 -20.19 15.86
N VAL A 177 -15.46 -19.47 16.59
CA VAL A 177 -15.30 -19.19 18.00
C VAL A 177 -16.17 -20.15 18.80
N LYS A 178 -15.52 -21.03 19.57
CA LYS A 178 -16.14 -21.78 20.64
C LYS A 178 -16.19 -20.89 21.88
N SER A 179 -17.39 -20.45 22.25
CA SER A 179 -17.66 -19.78 23.52
C SER A 179 -18.83 -20.46 24.24
N PHE A 180 -18.92 -20.30 25.55
CA PHE A 180 -19.97 -20.91 26.35
C PHE A 180 -21.04 -19.88 26.74
N VAL A 181 -22.27 -20.37 26.92
CA VAL A 181 -23.47 -19.57 27.16
C VAL A 181 -23.39 -18.96 28.55
N ASP A 182 -23.45 -17.64 28.63
CA ASP A 182 -23.58 -16.96 29.90
C ASP A 182 -25.01 -17.22 30.43
N SER A 183 -25.15 -17.45 31.73
CA SER A 183 -26.48 -17.59 32.35
C SER A 183 -27.18 -16.24 32.56
N THR A 184 -26.72 -15.15 31.92
CA THR A 184 -27.13 -13.77 32.24
C THR A 184 -27.45 -12.85 31.04
N GLY A 185 -27.54 -13.37 29.80
CA GLY A 185 -27.84 -12.61 28.59
C GLY A 185 -26.66 -12.50 27.62
N ASP A 186 -26.65 -13.43 26.67
CA ASP A 186 -26.09 -13.39 25.32
C ASP A 186 -25.30 -12.11 24.96
N SER A 187 -24.05 -12.05 25.41
CA SER A 187 -23.11 -10.98 25.09
C SER A 187 -22.31 -11.28 23.82
N ASP A 188 -22.04 -10.25 23.03
CA ASP A 188 -21.25 -10.40 21.82
C ASP A 188 -19.81 -10.85 22.11
N VAL A 189 -19.25 -11.62 21.19
CA VAL A 189 -17.82 -11.93 21.15
C VAL A 189 -17.13 -10.89 20.28
N THR A 190 -16.11 -10.20 20.80
CA THR A 190 -15.21 -9.39 19.98
C THR A 190 -13.97 -10.19 19.61
N VAL A 191 -13.64 -10.22 18.32
CA VAL A 191 -12.39 -10.75 17.79
C VAL A 191 -11.59 -9.58 17.23
N ASN A 192 -10.48 -9.24 17.89
CA ASN A 192 -9.52 -8.24 17.43
C ASN A 192 -8.38 -8.92 16.67
N LEU A 193 -7.98 -8.33 15.55
CA LEU A 193 -6.74 -8.68 14.86
C LEU A 193 -5.72 -7.57 15.14
N LEU A 194 -4.60 -7.93 15.78
CA LEU A 194 -3.54 -7.01 16.17
C LEU A 194 -2.25 -7.30 15.40
N LYS A 195 -1.51 -6.23 15.09
CA LYS A 195 -0.15 -6.29 14.56
C LYS A 195 0.74 -5.45 15.46
N ASN A 196 1.78 -6.04 16.05
CA ASN A 196 2.64 -5.40 17.05
C ASN A 196 1.82 -4.73 18.17
N ASP A 197 0.85 -5.46 18.72
CA ASP A 197 -0.08 -5.03 19.77
C ASP A 197 -1.00 -3.86 19.41
N VAL A 198 -1.02 -3.42 18.15
CA VAL A 198 -1.95 -2.41 17.63
C VAL A 198 -3.09 -3.10 16.89
N ARG A 199 -4.34 -2.82 17.28
CA ARG A 199 -5.52 -3.35 16.60
C ARG A 199 -5.62 -2.78 15.18
N VAL A 200 -5.54 -3.66 14.18
CA VAL A 200 -5.63 -3.32 12.76
C VAL A 200 -7.02 -3.60 12.18
N ARG A 201 -7.71 -4.62 12.69
CA ARG A 201 -9.10 -4.97 12.32
C ARG A 201 -9.81 -5.55 13.53
N TYR A 202 -11.15 -5.56 13.49
CA TYR A 202 -11.96 -6.29 14.46
C TYR A 202 -13.30 -6.68 13.88
N THR A 203 -13.94 -7.66 14.50
CA THR A 203 -15.34 -7.99 14.25
C THR A 203 -16.02 -8.35 15.57
N THR A 204 -17.33 -8.22 15.58
CA THR A 204 -18.18 -8.54 16.73
C THR A 204 -19.19 -9.60 16.30
N LEU A 205 -19.21 -10.73 16.99
CA LEU A 205 -20.13 -11.83 16.73
C LEU A 205 -21.27 -11.73 17.73
N VAL A 206 -22.46 -11.45 17.20
CA VAL A 206 -23.70 -11.45 17.99
C VAL A 206 -24.04 -12.88 18.43
N PRO A 207 -24.84 -13.03 19.50
CA PRO A 207 -25.51 -14.27 19.86
C PRO A 207 -25.88 -15.20 18.70
N GLY A 208 -25.45 -16.46 18.78
CA GLY A 208 -25.72 -17.48 17.75
C GLY A 208 -24.79 -17.44 16.53
N VAL A 209 -24.00 -16.38 16.33
CA VAL A 209 -22.97 -16.31 15.29
C VAL A 209 -21.64 -16.79 15.87
N THR A 210 -21.05 -17.80 15.26
CA THR A 210 -19.78 -18.39 15.73
C THR A 210 -18.63 -18.17 14.77
N THR A 211 -18.89 -17.70 13.55
CA THR A 211 -17.86 -17.57 12.51
C THR A 211 -17.34 -16.14 12.40
N TYR A 212 -16.02 -15.99 12.26
CA TYR A 212 -15.37 -14.72 11.96
C TYR A 212 -14.56 -14.82 10.66
N ASN A 213 -14.36 -13.68 9.99
CA ASN A 213 -13.56 -13.59 8.78
C ASN A 213 -12.95 -12.19 8.63
N PHE A 214 -11.64 -12.14 8.40
CA PHE A 214 -10.91 -10.95 7.99
C PHE A 214 -10.36 -11.17 6.59
N THR A 215 -10.79 -10.40 5.60
CA THR A 215 -10.22 -10.43 4.25
C THR A 215 -9.09 -9.43 4.10
N ASP A 216 -8.31 -9.56 3.03
CA ASP A 216 -7.31 -8.56 2.65
C ASP A 216 -6.30 -8.30 3.77
N VAL A 217 -5.85 -9.38 4.41
CA VAL A 217 -4.79 -9.33 5.42
C VAL A 217 -3.46 -9.55 4.71
N ALA A 218 -2.57 -8.55 4.81
CA ALA A 218 -1.22 -8.65 4.29
C ALA A 218 -0.43 -9.77 4.98
N ALA A 219 0.57 -10.32 4.28
CA ALA A 219 1.48 -11.29 4.87
C ALA A 219 2.17 -10.73 6.13
N GLY A 220 2.37 -11.60 7.12
CA GLY A 220 3.00 -11.26 8.39
C GLY A 220 2.44 -12.03 9.57
N THR A 221 2.99 -11.75 10.75
CA THR A 221 2.53 -12.32 12.02
C THR A 221 1.58 -11.36 12.72
N TYR A 222 0.48 -11.92 13.22
CA TYR A 222 -0.61 -11.22 13.88
C TYR A 222 -0.96 -11.92 15.19
N THR A 223 -1.64 -11.19 16.07
CA THR A 223 -2.29 -11.73 17.26
C THR A 223 -3.80 -11.60 17.08
N LEU A 224 -4.53 -12.70 17.19
CA LEU A 224 -5.97 -12.66 17.43
C LEU A 224 -6.19 -12.53 18.93
N GLU A 225 -6.96 -11.53 19.36
CA GLU A 225 -7.41 -11.38 20.74
C GLU A 225 -8.92 -11.50 20.77
N ILE A 226 -9.42 -12.44 21.58
CA ILE A 226 -10.84 -12.74 21.68
C ILE A 226 -11.32 -12.39 23.07
N SER A 227 -12.35 -11.57 23.15
CA SER A 227 -12.96 -11.15 24.41
C SER A 227 -14.49 -11.30 24.37
N LYS A 228 -15.06 -11.69 25.50
CA LYS A 228 -16.51 -11.74 25.74
C LYS A 228 -16.75 -11.42 27.21
N ARG A 229 -17.91 -10.85 27.55
CA ARG A 229 -18.28 -10.58 28.94
C ARG A 229 -18.24 -11.88 29.76
N SER A 230 -17.77 -11.80 31.00
CA SER A 230 -17.63 -12.92 31.94
C SER A 230 -16.65 -14.04 31.51
N HIS A 231 -15.97 -13.88 30.39
CA HIS A 231 -14.96 -14.82 29.89
C HIS A 231 -13.56 -14.26 30.13
N VAL A 232 -12.58 -15.16 30.14
CA VAL A 232 -11.16 -14.78 30.16
C VAL A 232 -10.70 -14.53 28.73
N THR A 233 -10.26 -13.30 28.46
CA THR A 233 -9.65 -12.91 27.18
C THR A 233 -8.53 -13.87 26.82
N ARG A 234 -8.47 -14.28 25.55
CA ARG A 234 -7.45 -15.21 25.07
C ARG A 234 -6.84 -14.70 23.78
N THR A 235 -5.54 -14.94 23.63
CA THR A 235 -4.79 -14.57 22.43
C THR A 235 -4.28 -15.79 21.67
N TYR A 236 -4.18 -15.65 20.35
CA TYR A 236 -3.63 -16.65 19.43
C TYR A 236 -2.69 -15.97 18.45
N THR A 237 -1.50 -16.55 18.24
CA THR A 237 -0.59 -16.08 17.19
C THR A 237 -0.99 -16.70 15.85
N VAL A 238 -1.13 -15.86 14.83
CA VAL A 238 -1.48 -16.27 13.46
C VAL A 238 -0.42 -15.75 12.50
N THR A 239 0.07 -16.61 11.61
CA THR A 239 1.02 -16.21 10.56
C THR A 239 0.35 -16.31 9.19
N VAL A 240 0.30 -15.18 8.51
CA VAL A 240 -0.29 -15.02 7.18
C VAL A 240 0.83 -15.12 6.14
N GLY A 241 0.73 -16.13 5.28
CA GLY A 241 1.72 -16.45 4.25
C GLY A 241 1.24 -16.06 2.85
N THR A 242 0.95 -17.05 2.01
CA THR A 242 0.42 -16.88 0.64
C THR A 242 -0.96 -17.51 0.45
N SER A 243 -1.55 -18.10 1.49
CA SER A 243 -2.83 -18.81 1.44
C SER A 243 -3.70 -18.49 2.66
N ASP A 244 -5.01 -18.63 2.51
CA ASP A 244 -6.01 -18.47 3.57
C ASP A 244 -5.64 -19.24 4.83
N VAL A 245 -5.87 -18.59 5.98
CA VAL A 245 -5.58 -19.14 7.30
C VAL A 245 -6.89 -19.44 8.01
N LYS A 246 -7.06 -20.72 8.37
CA LYS A 246 -8.17 -21.17 9.20
C LYS A 246 -7.69 -21.36 10.64
N GLN A 247 -8.22 -20.56 11.55
CA GLN A 247 -7.88 -20.58 12.97
C GLN A 247 -9.15 -20.63 13.82
N ASP A 248 -9.57 -21.84 14.21
CA ASP A 248 -10.61 -21.97 15.22
C ASP A 248 -10.07 -21.53 16.59
N VAL A 249 -10.91 -20.86 17.38
CA VAL A 249 -10.53 -20.26 18.67
C VAL A 249 -11.56 -20.60 19.73
N GLU A 250 -11.11 -20.70 20.97
CA GLU A 250 -11.91 -20.99 22.15
C GLU A 250 -11.70 -19.92 23.22
N ILE A 251 -12.79 -19.47 23.84
CA ILE A 251 -12.76 -18.68 25.08
C ILE A 251 -13.61 -19.35 26.16
N ARG A 252 -13.16 -19.27 27.41
CA ARG A 252 -13.78 -19.92 28.57
C ARG A 252 -14.30 -18.91 29.57
N LEU A 253 -15.33 -19.30 30.31
CA LEU A 253 -15.87 -18.52 31.41
C LEU A 253 -14.80 -18.33 32.50
N LYS A 254 -14.84 -17.19 33.16
CA LYS A 254 -14.04 -16.98 34.37
C LYS A 254 -14.49 -17.98 35.44
N GLY A 255 -13.59 -18.86 35.86
CA GLY A 255 -13.84 -19.99 36.76
C GLY A 255 -14.05 -21.35 36.07
N ASP A 256 -14.21 -21.41 34.74
CA ASP A 256 -14.30 -22.66 33.98
C ASP A 256 -12.88 -23.12 33.59
N ILE A 257 -12.27 -23.89 34.48
CA ILE A 257 -10.85 -24.27 34.40
C ILE A 257 -10.69 -25.44 33.45
N ASN A 258 -11.63 -26.39 33.45
CA ASN A 258 -11.55 -27.57 32.59
C ASN A 258 -12.07 -27.31 31.15
N GLY A 259 -12.77 -26.22 30.89
CA GLY A 259 -13.32 -25.86 29.58
C GLY A 259 -14.55 -26.68 29.19
N ASP A 260 -15.32 -27.16 30.16
CA ASP A 260 -16.57 -27.90 29.91
C ASP A 260 -17.78 -26.98 29.72
N GLY A 261 -17.59 -25.66 29.88
CA GLY A 261 -18.61 -24.64 29.72
C GLY A 261 -19.45 -24.40 30.97
N ARG A 262 -19.11 -24.99 32.12
CA ARG A 262 -19.87 -24.87 33.37
C ARG A 262 -18.92 -24.70 34.54
N VAL A 263 -19.06 -23.61 35.28
CA VAL A 263 -18.32 -23.45 36.54
C VAL A 263 -18.94 -24.34 37.62
N ASN A 264 -18.29 -25.46 37.94
CA ASN A 264 -18.83 -26.47 38.84
C ASN A 264 -17.79 -27.03 39.83
N THR A 265 -18.15 -28.07 40.60
CA THR A 265 -17.28 -28.67 41.62
C THR A 265 -16.00 -29.27 41.04
N SER A 266 -15.98 -29.63 39.76
CA SER A 266 -14.78 -30.08 39.05
C SER A 266 -13.73 -28.98 38.97
N ASP A 267 -14.14 -27.74 38.65
CA ASP A 267 -13.25 -26.58 38.61
C ASP A 267 -12.73 -26.25 40.00
N VAL A 268 -13.62 -26.27 41.01
CA VAL A 268 -13.23 -26.09 42.42
C VAL A 268 -12.11 -27.06 42.80
N ASN A 269 -12.25 -28.33 42.41
CA ASN A 269 -11.23 -29.32 42.70
C ASN A 269 -9.91 -29.02 41.98
N ARG A 270 -9.94 -28.61 40.71
CA ARG A 270 -8.74 -28.24 39.95
C ARG A 270 -8.02 -27.04 40.56
N ALA A 271 -8.74 -25.97 40.90
CA ALA A 271 -8.17 -24.81 41.60
C ALA A 271 -7.56 -25.21 42.95
N ASN A 272 -8.23 -26.09 43.70
CA ASN A 272 -7.75 -26.57 45.01
C ASN A 272 -6.49 -27.43 44.90
N LEU A 273 -6.36 -28.26 43.85
CA LEU A 273 -5.15 -29.03 43.60
C LEU A 273 -3.98 -28.13 43.20
N GLN A 274 -4.21 -27.11 42.35
CA GLN A 274 -3.22 -26.09 42.02
C GLN A 274 -2.77 -25.31 43.26
N ALA A 275 -3.71 -24.81 44.07
CA ALA A 275 -3.42 -24.04 45.28
C ALA A 275 -2.62 -24.85 46.32
N LYS A 276 -2.78 -26.19 46.32
CA LYS A 276 -2.01 -27.13 47.16
C LYS A 276 -0.70 -27.59 46.51
N GLY A 277 -0.38 -27.13 45.30
CA GLY A 277 0.80 -27.55 44.54
C GLY A 277 0.77 -29.01 44.08
N LYS A 278 -0.42 -29.63 44.02
CA LYS A 278 -0.58 -31.04 43.61
C LYS A 278 -0.70 -31.22 42.10
N THR A 279 -1.14 -30.19 41.39
CA THR A 279 -1.24 -30.16 39.93
C THR A 279 -0.75 -28.80 39.43
N THR A 280 -0.33 -28.74 38.17
CA THR A 280 0.06 -27.50 37.50
C THR A 280 -0.94 -27.19 36.38
N LEU A 281 -1.62 -26.05 36.48
CA LEU A 281 -2.47 -25.50 35.43
C LEU A 281 -1.60 -24.88 34.34
N ASN A 282 -2.02 -25.01 33.08
CA ASN A 282 -1.38 -24.23 32.01
C ASN A 282 -1.74 -22.74 32.13
N ALA A 283 -1.08 -21.87 31.35
CA ALA A 283 -1.26 -20.42 31.46
C ALA A 283 -2.72 -19.96 31.30
N TYR A 284 -3.48 -20.57 30.39
CA TYR A 284 -4.88 -20.18 30.17
C TYR A 284 -5.82 -20.74 31.24
N GLU A 285 -5.61 -21.99 31.67
CA GLU A 285 -6.34 -22.57 32.80
C GLU A 285 -6.08 -21.80 34.09
N PHE A 286 -4.84 -21.35 34.30
CA PHE A 286 -4.47 -20.49 35.42
C PHE A 286 -5.22 -19.17 35.38
N ALA A 287 -5.28 -18.51 34.21
CA ALA A 287 -6.05 -17.27 34.04
C ALA A 287 -7.56 -17.48 34.27
N CYS A 288 -8.10 -18.65 33.93
CA CYS A 288 -9.48 -19.04 34.26
C CYS A 288 -9.68 -19.27 35.76
N ALA A 289 -8.66 -19.80 36.45
CA ALA A 289 -8.69 -20.11 37.87
C ALA A 289 -8.44 -18.90 38.78
N ASP A 290 -7.65 -17.92 38.36
CA ASP A 290 -7.41 -16.65 39.08
C ASP A 290 -8.64 -15.75 38.98
N VAL A 291 -9.68 -16.11 39.73
CA VAL A 291 -10.95 -15.40 39.69
C VAL A 291 -10.92 -14.09 40.46
N THR A 292 -9.94 -13.92 41.36
CA THR A 292 -9.72 -12.68 42.09
C THR A 292 -8.92 -11.65 41.31
N GLY A 293 -8.09 -12.08 40.37
CA GLY A 293 -7.21 -11.23 39.56
C GLY A 293 -5.96 -10.77 40.32
N ASP A 294 -5.54 -11.52 41.35
CA ASP A 294 -4.38 -11.18 42.18
C ASP A 294 -3.05 -11.78 41.64
N GLY A 295 -3.11 -12.47 40.50
CA GLY A 295 -1.98 -13.13 39.87
C GLY A 295 -1.61 -14.46 40.51
N ARG A 296 -2.45 -15.01 41.39
CA ARG A 296 -2.24 -16.27 42.11
C ARG A 296 -3.51 -17.13 42.03
N VAL A 297 -3.34 -18.44 42.17
CA VAL A 297 -4.47 -19.37 42.36
C VAL A 297 -4.35 -19.92 43.77
N ASN A 298 -5.15 -19.37 44.69
CA ASN A 298 -5.09 -19.69 46.11
C ASN A 298 -6.48 -20.01 46.70
N THR A 299 -6.57 -20.15 48.02
CA THR A 299 -7.83 -20.52 48.70
C THR A 299 -8.96 -19.51 48.48
N SER A 300 -8.64 -18.25 48.20
CA SER A 300 -9.62 -17.20 47.90
C SER A 300 -10.33 -17.47 46.57
N ASP A 301 -9.57 -17.86 45.54
CA ASP A 301 -10.12 -18.24 44.24
C ASP A 301 -10.97 -19.50 44.35
N VAL A 302 -10.44 -20.53 45.02
CA VAL A 302 -11.16 -21.78 45.29
C VAL A 302 -12.49 -21.50 45.97
N ASN A 303 -12.50 -20.62 46.98
CA ASN A 303 -13.72 -20.28 47.69
C ASN A 303 -14.72 -19.52 46.80
N ARG A 304 -14.27 -18.54 46.00
CA ARG A 304 -15.14 -17.81 45.06
C ARG A 304 -15.76 -18.73 44.02
N ILE A 305 -14.96 -19.59 43.38
CA ILE A 305 -15.47 -20.58 42.40
C ILE A 305 -16.49 -21.51 43.08
N ASN A 306 -16.20 -21.98 44.29
CA ASN A 306 -17.09 -22.87 45.05
C ASN A 306 -18.41 -22.20 45.46
N LEU A 307 -18.39 -20.92 45.84
CA LEU A 307 -19.60 -20.17 46.14
C LEU A 307 -20.47 -19.93 44.90
N HIS A 308 -19.84 -19.64 43.76
CA HIS A 308 -20.55 -19.50 42.49
C HIS A 308 -21.13 -20.82 42.00
N ALA A 309 -20.34 -21.91 42.02
CA ALA A 309 -20.80 -23.26 41.67
C ALA A 309 -21.97 -23.74 42.56
N LYS A 310 -22.07 -23.24 43.79
CA LYS A 310 -23.17 -23.52 44.72
C LYS A 310 -24.34 -22.53 44.64
N GLY A 311 -24.26 -21.52 43.76
CA GLY A 311 -25.26 -20.45 43.66
C GLY A 311 -25.36 -19.55 44.89
N LYS A 312 -24.38 -19.56 45.78
CA LYS A 312 -24.39 -18.77 47.04
C LYS A 312 -23.89 -17.35 46.84
N SER A 313 -22.93 -17.15 45.94
CA SER A 313 -22.41 -15.84 45.57
C SER A 313 -21.88 -15.93 44.14
N LEU A 314 -22.55 -15.23 43.21
CA LEU A 314 -22.22 -15.31 41.79
C LEU A 314 -21.06 -14.39 41.45
N MET A 315 -20.16 -14.83 40.56
CA MET A 315 -19.05 -14.01 40.05
C MET A 315 -19.49 -13.06 38.93
N TRP A 316 -20.61 -13.39 38.28
CA TRP A 316 -21.21 -12.71 37.14
C TRP A 316 -22.66 -13.18 36.97
#